data_AF-A0A1S8WMS1-F1
#
_entry.id   AF-A0A1S8WMS1-F1
#
_cell.length_a   1.000
_cell.length_b   1.000
_cell.length_c   1.000
_cell.angle_alpha   90.00
_cell.angle_beta   90.00
_cell.angle_gamma   90.00
#
_symmetry.space_group_name_H-M   'P 1'
#
loop_
_entity.id
_entity.type
_entity.pdbx_description
1 polymer ?
#
loop_
_entity_poly.entity_id
_entity_poly.type
_entity_poly.pdbx_seq_one_letter_code
_entity_poly.pdbx_strand_id
1 'polypeptide(L)' 'MLAPVTTTVADIQREVDELLPPDAILVGHSIANDLQAMKIYHPYLIDTSVIYNLKGARTSKARLRFLAEHFL' A
#
# COMPACT_ATOMS: atom_id res chain seq x y z
N MET A 1 -27.36 1.22 -11.22
CA MET A 1 -26.64 2.48 -10.89
C MET A 1 -25.80 2.20 -9.65
N LEU A 2 -24.60 2.77 -9.54
CA LEU A 2 -23.80 2.68 -8.32
C LEU A 2 -24.52 3.43 -7.18
N ALA A 3 -24.39 2.92 -5.95
CA ALA A 3 -24.91 3.62 -4.77
C ALA A 3 -24.16 4.95 -4.57
N PRO A 4 -24.81 6.01 -4.06
CA PRO A 4 -24.14 7.25 -3.73
C PRO A 4 -23.08 7.00 -2.63
N VAL A 5 -21.87 7.50 -2.86
CA VAL A 5 -20.75 7.44 -1.92
C VAL A 5 -20.45 8.87 -1.46
N THR A 6 -20.43 9.09 -0.14
CA THR A 6 -20.16 10.40 0.47
C THR A 6 -18.77 10.49 1.08
N THR A 7 -18.03 9.37 1.17
CA THR A 7 -16.68 9.31 1.73
C THR A 7 -15.71 10.16 0.91
N THR A 8 -14.99 11.06 1.58
CA THR A 8 -13.99 11.92 0.97
C THR A 8 -12.57 11.45 1.29
N VAL A 9 -11.57 11.97 0.56
CA VAL A 9 -10.15 11.73 0.88
C VAL A 9 -9.80 12.23 2.28
N ALA A 10 -10.40 13.34 2.72
CA ALA A 10 -10.15 13.90 4.05
C ALA A 10 -10.68 12.98 5.17
N ASP A 11 -11.77 12.27 4.93
CA ASP A 11 -12.31 11.29 5.89
C ASP A 11 -11.32 10.13 6.05
N ILE A 12 -10.82 9.58 4.95
CA ILE A 12 -9.83 8.50 4.97
C ILE A 12 -8.51 8.96 5.61
N GLN A 13 -8.05 10.18 5.34
CA GLN A 13 -6.83 10.71 5.96
C GLN A 13 -6.96 10.78 7.49
N ARG A 14 -8.12 11.22 8.00
CA ARG A 14 -8.40 11.25 9.44
C ARG A 14 -8.48 9.85 10.04
N GLU A 15 -9.19 8.93 9.39
CA GLU A 15 -9.29 7.55 9.86
C GLU A 15 -7.92 6.85 9.90
N VAL A 16 -7.05 7.10 8.91
CA VAL A 16 -5.69 6.55 8.88
C VAL A 16 -4.84 7.13 10.03
N ASP A 17 -4.94 8.43 10.30
CA ASP A 17 -4.21 9.09 11.39
C ASP A 17 -4.66 8.60 12.78
N GLU A 18 -5.97 8.38 12.97
CA GLU A 18 -6.52 7.83 14.22
C GLU A 18 -6.19 6.35 14.42
N LEU A 19 -6.09 5.58 13.32
CA LEU A 19 -5.83 4.15 13.37
C LEU A 19 -4.36 3.81 13.59
N LEU A 20 -3.44 4.58 13.00
CA LEU A 20 -2.02 4.24 12.98
C LEU A 20 -1.30 4.79 14.23
N PRO A 21 -0.52 3.97 14.95
CA PRO A 21 0.39 4.49 15.95
C PRO A 21 1.50 5.34 15.29
N PRO A 22 2.14 6.26 16.05
CA PRO A 22 3.17 7.16 15.50
C PRO A 22 4.37 6.46 14.85
N ASP A 23 4.66 5.22 15.27
CA ASP A 23 5.78 4.39 14.82
C ASP A 23 5.32 3.20 13.95
N ALA A 24 4.10 3.25 13.40
CA ALA A 24 3.59 2.23 12.51
C ALA A 24 4.56 2.00 11.34
N ILE A 25 4.76 0.73 10.95
CA ILE A 25 5.42 0.36 9.71
C ILE A 25 4.35 -0.21 8.78
N LEU A 26 4.07 0.48 7.68
CA LEU A 26 3.10 0.02 6.70
C LEU A 26 3.69 -1.08 5.83
N VAL A 27 3.00 -2.22 5.77
CA VAL A 27 3.36 -3.36 4.93
C VAL A 27 2.28 -3.56 3.88
N GLY A 28 2.67 -3.63 2.60
CA GLY A 28 1.71 -3.82 1.52
C GLY A 28 2.37 -4.16 0.18
N HIS A 29 1.57 -4.22 -0.88
CA HIS A 29 2.04 -4.54 -2.22
C HIS A 29 1.81 -3.37 -3.17
N SER A 30 2.88 -2.75 -3.67
CA SER A 30 2.81 -1.48 -4.42
C SER A 30 2.10 -0.35 -3.67
N ILE A 31 2.11 -0.40 -2.34
CA ILE A 31 1.32 0.46 -1.44
C ILE A 31 1.63 1.96 -1.61
N ALA A 32 2.81 2.32 -2.13
CA ALA A 32 3.14 3.70 -2.44
C ALA A 32 2.15 4.34 -3.44
N ASN A 33 1.60 3.55 -4.37
CA ASN A 33 0.59 4.02 -5.33
C ASN A 33 -0.72 4.37 -4.62
N ASP A 34 -1.14 3.53 -3.66
CA ASP A 34 -2.36 3.74 -2.90
C ASP A 34 -2.23 4.98 -2.00
N LEU A 35 -1.10 5.14 -1.30
CA LEU A 35 -0.81 6.33 -0.51
C LEU A 35 -0.79 7.61 -1.37
N GLN A 36 -0.23 7.53 -2.59
CA GLN A 36 -0.24 8.64 -3.53
C GLN A 36 -1.67 9.02 -3.93
N ALA A 37 -2.54 8.05 -4.20
CA ALA A 37 -3.94 8.30 -4.53
C ALA A 37 -4.71 8.97 -3.37
N MET A 38 -4.39 8.58 -2.13
CA MET A 38 -4.96 9.16 -0.91
C MET A 38 -4.27 10.45 -0.46
N LYS A 39 -3.20 10.87 -1.14
CA LYS A 39 -2.36 12.04 -0.76
C LYS A 39 -1.81 11.94 0.67
N ILE A 40 -1.43 10.74 1.08
CA ILE A 40 -0.83 10.46 2.39
C ILE A 40 0.67 10.28 2.23
N TYR A 41 1.45 10.93 3.09
CA TYR A 41 2.87 10.64 3.25
C TYR A 41 3.06 9.86 4.54
N HIS A 42 3.79 8.74 4.46
CA HIS A 42 4.17 7.96 5.63
C HIS A 42 5.64 7.54 5.46
N PRO A 43 6.50 7.70 6.48
CA PRO A 43 7.95 7.49 6.32
C PRO A 43 8.39 6.03 6.37
N TYR A 44 7.62 5.13 6.99
CA TYR A 44 8.04 3.75 7.25
C TYR A 44 7.23 2.74 6.42
N LEU A 45 7.78 2.34 5.27
CA LEU A 45 7.11 1.42 4.34
C LEU A 45 7.95 0.18 4.03
N ILE A 46 7.29 -0.98 4.04
CA ILE A 46 7.78 -2.22 3.44
C ILE A 46 6.87 -2.58 2.26
N ASP A 47 7.38 -2.38 1.05
CA ASP A 47 6.68 -2.73 -0.19
C ASP A 47 7.11 -4.13 -0.69
N THR A 48 6.22 -5.10 -0.55
CA THR A 48 6.41 -6.49 -1.01
C THR A 48 6.69 -6.61 -2.50
N SER A 49 6.20 -5.66 -3.33
CA SER A 49 6.50 -5.66 -4.76
C SER A 49 7.98 -5.36 -5.06
N VAL A 50 8.69 -4.73 -4.12
CA VAL A 50 10.09 -4.33 -4.24
C VAL A 50 11.01 -5.31 -3.49
N ILE A 51 10.66 -5.70 -2.26
CA ILE A 51 11.53 -6.58 -1.46
C ILE A 51 11.60 -8.01 -2.01
N TYR A 52 10.53 -8.50 -2.66
CA TYR A 52 10.55 -9.78 -3.37
C TYR A 52 11.05 -9.60 -4.81
N ASN A 53 12.33 -9.22 -4.95
CA ASN A 53 13.00 -9.06 -6.24
C ASN A 53 13.46 -10.41 -6.83
N LEU A 54 12.51 -11.22 -7.27
CA LEU A 54 12.76 -12.57 -7.78
C LEU A 54 13.54 -12.61 -9.10
N LYS A 55 13.59 -11.49 -9.83
CA LYS A 55 14.36 -11.38 -11.09
C LYS A 55 15.74 -10.77 -10.91
N GLY A 56 16.14 -10.41 -9.69
CA GLY A 56 17.42 -9.76 -9.41
C GLY A 56 17.60 -8.37 -10.01
N ALA A 57 16.56 -7.78 -10.62
CA ALA A 57 16.60 -6.48 -11.27
C ALA A 57 15.85 -5.43 -10.44
N ARG A 58 16.53 -4.33 -10.08
CA ARG A 58 16.00 -3.30 -9.17
C ARG A 58 14.64 -2.71 -9.60
N THR A 59 14.37 -2.65 -10.91
CA THR A 59 13.11 -2.11 -11.46
C THR A 59 12.01 -3.16 -11.61
N SER A 60 12.33 -4.43 -11.38
CA SER A 60 11.36 -5.52 -11.52
C SER A 60 10.50 -5.62 -10.27
N LYS A 61 9.23 -5.27 -10.41
CA LYS A 61 8.22 -5.55 -9.37
C LYS A 61 7.53 -6.88 -9.63
N ALA A 62 7.54 -7.78 -8.65
CA ALA A 62 6.77 -9.02 -8.73
C ALA A 62 5.26 -8.73 -8.61
N ARG A 63 4.41 -9.52 -9.28
CA ARG A 63 2.95 -9.40 -9.13
C ARG A 63 2.50 -10.08 -7.85
N LEU A 64 1.56 -9.48 -7.12
CA LEU A 64 1.01 -10.07 -5.88
C LEU A 64 0.52 -11.51 -6.07
N ARG A 65 -0.21 -11.78 -7.15
CA ARG A 65 -0.72 -13.12 -7.48
C ARG A 65 0.40 -14.16 -7.57
N PHE A 66 1.49 -13.79 -8.24
CA PHE A 66 2.64 -14.67 -8.37
C PHE A 66 3.28 -14.95 -7.00
N LEU A 67 3.44 -13.92 -6.17
CA LEU A 67 3.98 -14.09 -4.82
C LEU A 67 3.07 -14.99 -3.96
N ALA A 68 1.76 -14.78 -4.02
CA ALA A 68 0.80 -15.61 -3.30
C ALA A 68 0.89 -17.08 -3.74
N GLU A 69 0.89 -17.36 -5.05
CA GLU A 69 1.01 -18.71 -5.59
C GLU A 69 2.31 -19.44 -5.19
N HIS A 70 3.40 -18.71 -4.90
CA HIS A 70 4.71 -19.30 -4.60
C HIS A 70 5.03 -19.40 -3.11
N PHE A 71 4.32 -18.64 -2.26
CA PHE A 71 4.65 -18.51 -0.83
C PHE A 71 3.48 -18.81 0.11
N LEU A 72 2.27 -19.07 -0.39
CA LEU A 72 1.06 -19.42 0.38
C LEU A 72 0.38 -20.66 -0.21
#